data_AF-A2HH17-F1
#
_entry.id   AF-A2HH17-F1
#
_cell.length_a   1.000
_cell.length_b   1.000
_cell.length_c   1.000
_cell.angle_alpha   90.00
_cell.angle_beta   90.00
_cell.angle_gamma   90.00
#
_symmetry.space_group_name_H-M   'P 1'
#
loop_
_entity.id
_entity.type
_entity.pdbx_description
1 polymer ?
#
loop_
_entity_poly.entity_id
_entity_poly.type
_entity_poly.pdbx_seq_one_letter_code
_entity_poly.pdbx_strand_id
1 'polypeptide(L)'
;MFIIKYQDKVSRYTRIDIENIKFLRDCLAILKKLISTFESDKTKISDCYVWLCKGIEALQYLSSSNNNPFAGILSRSLLNYTLGSDFGGLWCLAFAFTPKGRYYFNQKFVHGAQINESPAINSFDITNVTFVNPVEDIQSIYMDSIFEEGSTEVSLDMVEEGSIRQVTATIDPPMLDLADVTSSSNQPVNHFVAARQYLKSILEQFRIPGQTITDIITLFNTYINSDNDIFSDDMIQERQEYGWEEISHRDGNVSIFADIALRVISA
;
A
#
# COMPACT_ATOMS: atom_id res chain seq x y z
N MET A 1 11.16 -18.31 -11.93
CA MET A 1 10.77 -18.51 -13.35
C MET A 1 11.69 -19.50 -14.11
N PHE A 2 13.00 -19.52 -13.84
CA PHE A 2 13.97 -20.46 -14.44
C PHE A 2 13.58 -21.94 -14.34
N ILE A 3 13.13 -22.39 -13.16
CA ILE A 3 12.80 -23.80 -12.91
C ILE A 3 11.68 -24.30 -13.83
N ILE A 4 10.66 -23.47 -14.10
CA ILE A 4 9.56 -23.81 -15.02
C ILE A 4 10.07 -23.92 -16.45
N LYS A 5 10.89 -22.95 -16.90
CA LYS A 5 11.43 -22.91 -18.27
C LYS A 5 12.35 -24.10 -18.58
N TYR A 6 13.11 -24.56 -17.59
CA TYR A 6 14.08 -25.64 -17.77
C TYR A 6 13.66 -26.95 -17.08
N GLN A 7 12.36 -27.15 -16.84
CA GLN A 7 11.83 -28.29 -16.07
C GLN A 7 12.40 -29.64 -16.53
N ASP A 8 12.52 -29.87 -17.84
CA ASP A 8 12.98 -31.16 -18.40
C ASP A 8 14.47 -31.42 -18.14
N LYS A 9 15.25 -30.36 -17.95
CA LYS A 9 16.67 -30.45 -17.60
C LYS A 9 16.84 -30.60 -16.09
N VAL A 10 16.12 -29.82 -15.29
CA VAL A 10 16.26 -29.85 -13.83
C VAL A 10 15.67 -31.14 -13.24
N SER A 11 14.59 -31.66 -13.81
CA SER A 11 13.96 -32.92 -13.38
C SER A 11 14.87 -34.15 -13.55
N ARG A 12 15.96 -34.04 -14.32
CA ARG A 12 16.97 -35.11 -14.45
C ARG A 12 17.86 -35.23 -13.21
N TYR A 13 17.94 -34.17 -12.40
CA TYR A 13 18.84 -34.10 -11.25
C TYR A 13 18.10 -34.11 -9.91
N THR A 14 16.83 -33.69 -9.89
CA THR A 14 16.02 -33.68 -8.66
C THR A 14 14.53 -33.78 -8.99
N ARG A 15 13.74 -34.33 -8.06
CA ARG A 15 12.29 -34.34 -8.17
C ARG A 15 11.77 -32.94 -7.89
N ILE A 16 11.02 -32.39 -8.83
CA ILE A 16 10.42 -31.05 -8.70
C ILE A 16 8.92 -31.17 -8.79
N ASP A 17 8.24 -30.55 -7.83
CA ASP A 17 6.81 -30.31 -7.90
C ASP A 17 6.53 -29.06 -8.74
N ILE A 18 6.42 -29.26 -10.05
CA ILE A 18 6.19 -28.18 -11.02
C ILE A 18 4.83 -27.49 -10.79
N GLU A 19 3.84 -28.21 -10.28
CA GLU A 19 2.51 -27.66 -10.03
C GLU A 19 2.56 -26.65 -8.88
N ASN A 20 3.17 -27.01 -7.76
CA ASN A 20 3.40 -26.08 -6.64
C ASN A 20 4.27 -24.89 -7.05
N ILE A 21 5.25 -25.07 -7.94
CA ILE A 21 6.05 -23.95 -8.46
C ILE A 21 5.21 -23.00 -9.32
N LYS A 22 4.26 -23.53 -10.12
CA LYS A 22 3.33 -22.69 -10.89
C LYS A 22 2.39 -21.92 -9.97
N PHE A 23 1.83 -22.57 -8.94
CA PHE A 23 1.02 -21.91 -7.93
C PHE A 23 1.77 -20.77 -7.24
N LEU A 24 3.01 -21.03 -6.80
CA LEU A 24 3.83 -19.99 -6.18
C LEU A 24 4.14 -18.85 -7.15
N ARG A 25 4.46 -19.15 -8.42
CA ARG A 25 4.69 -18.13 -9.46
C ARG A 25 3.49 -17.19 -9.59
N ASP A 26 2.27 -17.72 -9.61
CA ASP A 26 1.06 -16.91 -9.81
C ASP A 26 0.84 -15.94 -8.65
N CYS A 27 1.08 -16.38 -7.42
CA CYS A 27 1.07 -15.50 -6.25
C CYS A 27 2.18 -14.44 -6.31
N LEU A 28 3.41 -14.83 -6.69
CA LEU A 28 4.54 -13.91 -6.79
C LEU A 28 4.36 -12.87 -7.90
N ALA A 29 3.63 -13.19 -8.98
CA ALA A 29 3.32 -12.23 -10.02
C ALA A 29 2.45 -11.08 -9.49
N ILE A 30 1.45 -11.39 -8.64
CA ILE A 30 0.63 -10.39 -7.96
C ILE A 30 1.52 -9.51 -7.05
N LEU A 31 2.33 -10.13 -6.19
CA LEU A 31 3.20 -9.39 -5.27
C LEU A 31 4.22 -8.52 -6.00
N LYS A 32 4.85 -9.04 -7.07
CA LYS A 32 5.78 -8.28 -7.91
C LYS A 32 5.10 -7.04 -8.49
N LYS A 33 3.87 -7.17 -8.99
CA LYS A 33 3.15 -6.04 -9.54
C LYS A 33 2.82 -4.99 -8.48
N LEU A 34 2.43 -5.41 -7.26
CA LEU A 34 2.22 -4.48 -6.15
C LEU A 34 3.49 -3.70 -5.82
N ILE A 35 4.61 -4.41 -5.67
CA ILE A 35 5.93 -3.80 -5.39
C ILE A 35 6.28 -2.80 -6.49
N SER A 36 6.26 -3.21 -7.76
CA SER A 36 6.58 -2.30 -8.88
C SER A 36 5.63 -1.11 -8.99
N THR A 37 4.38 -1.25 -8.56
CA THR A 37 3.46 -0.12 -8.48
C THR A 37 3.85 0.82 -7.33
N PHE A 38 4.19 0.31 -6.15
CA PHE A 38 4.49 1.14 -4.98
C PHE A 38 5.86 1.80 -5.04
N GLU A 39 6.81 1.18 -5.74
CA GLU A 39 8.14 1.76 -5.98
C GLU A 39 8.13 2.87 -7.04
N SER A 40 7.03 3.05 -7.79
CA SER A 40 6.94 4.14 -8.75
C SER A 40 6.75 5.49 -8.05
N ASP A 41 7.62 6.43 -8.40
CA ASP A 41 7.56 7.86 -8.05
C ASP A 41 6.26 8.57 -8.45
N LYS A 42 5.42 7.94 -9.29
CA LYS A 42 4.14 8.48 -9.76
C LYS A 42 2.94 7.95 -8.98
N THR A 43 3.11 6.91 -8.16
CA THR A 43 2.01 6.30 -7.44
C THR A 43 1.73 7.10 -6.18
N LYS A 44 0.50 7.59 -6.05
CA LYS A 44 0.02 8.25 -4.83
C LYS A 44 -0.38 7.21 -3.79
N ILE A 45 -0.27 7.51 -2.49
CA ILE A 45 -0.78 6.61 -1.42
C ILE A 45 -2.27 6.27 -1.62
N SER A 46 -3.06 7.21 -2.16
CA SER A 46 -4.48 6.97 -2.46
C SER A 46 -4.71 5.85 -3.49
N ASP A 47 -3.80 5.68 -4.45
CA ASP A 47 -3.83 4.59 -5.43
C ASP A 47 -3.41 3.26 -4.81
N CYS A 48 -2.48 3.29 -3.84
CA CYS A 48 -2.01 2.09 -3.15
C CYS A 48 -3.14 1.32 -2.48
N TYR A 49 -4.13 2.00 -1.87
CA TYR A 49 -5.31 1.35 -1.32
C TYR A 49 -6.05 0.47 -2.33
N VAL A 50 -6.25 0.98 -3.55
CA VAL A 50 -6.95 0.26 -4.62
C VAL A 50 -6.17 -0.98 -5.02
N TRP A 51 -4.85 -0.85 -5.15
CA TRP A 51 -3.96 -1.96 -5.48
C TRP A 51 -3.88 -3.01 -4.38
N LEU A 52 -3.86 -2.60 -3.10
CA LEU A 52 -3.92 -3.53 -1.96
C LEU A 52 -5.22 -4.33 -1.98
N CYS A 53 -6.38 -3.68 -2.15
CA CYS A 53 -7.67 -4.37 -2.24
C CYS A 53 -7.66 -5.39 -3.40
N LYS A 54 -7.21 -4.96 -4.58
CA LYS A 54 -7.10 -5.84 -5.75
C LYS A 54 -6.15 -7.00 -5.52
N GLY A 55 -4.99 -6.77 -4.89
CA GLY A 55 -4.01 -7.82 -4.62
C GLY A 55 -4.55 -8.87 -3.65
N ILE A 56 -5.21 -8.43 -2.58
CA ILE A 56 -5.85 -9.29 -1.59
C ILE A 56 -6.96 -10.13 -2.25
N GLU A 57 -7.85 -9.49 -3.03
CA GLU A 57 -8.94 -10.16 -3.75
C GLU A 57 -8.42 -11.13 -4.82
N ALA A 58 -7.37 -10.77 -5.55
CA ALA A 58 -6.73 -11.63 -6.54
C ALA A 58 -6.13 -12.89 -5.90
N LEU A 59 -5.47 -12.76 -4.74
CA LEU A 59 -4.96 -13.90 -3.98
C LEU A 59 -6.09 -14.77 -3.41
N GLN A 60 -7.18 -14.17 -2.93
CA GLN A 60 -8.38 -14.93 -2.50
C GLN A 60 -9.01 -15.70 -3.65
N TYR A 61 -9.06 -15.08 -4.83
CA TYR A 61 -9.53 -15.72 -6.06
C TYR A 61 -8.64 -16.92 -6.42
N LEU A 62 -7.30 -16.77 -6.41
CA LEU A 62 -6.40 -17.90 -6.66
C LEU A 62 -6.57 -19.03 -5.62
N SER A 63 -6.80 -18.67 -4.35
CA SER A 63 -7.04 -19.65 -3.29
C SER A 63 -8.34 -20.44 -3.52
N SER A 64 -9.40 -19.76 -3.93
CA SER A 64 -10.76 -20.33 -4.00
C SER A 64 -11.06 -20.99 -5.34
N SER A 65 -10.65 -20.36 -6.44
CA SER A 65 -10.97 -20.79 -7.80
C SER A 65 -9.91 -21.73 -8.40
N ASN A 66 -8.64 -21.53 -8.03
CA ASN A 66 -7.52 -22.32 -8.56
C ASN A 66 -6.97 -23.34 -7.54
N ASN A 67 -7.57 -23.43 -6.34
CA ASN A 67 -7.08 -24.25 -5.22
C ASN A 67 -5.58 -24.03 -4.93
N ASN A 68 -5.10 -22.81 -5.11
CA ASN A 68 -3.69 -22.48 -4.89
C ASN A 68 -3.38 -22.51 -3.38
N PRO A 69 -2.52 -23.43 -2.90
CA PRO A 69 -2.32 -23.64 -1.46
C PRO A 69 -1.57 -22.47 -0.78
N PHE A 70 -0.87 -21.64 -1.54
CA PHE A 70 -0.11 -20.50 -1.01
C PHE A 70 -0.96 -19.23 -0.95
N ALA A 71 -1.94 -19.10 -1.85
CA ALA A 71 -2.62 -17.84 -2.09
C ALA A 71 -3.45 -17.37 -0.88
N GLY A 72 -4.10 -18.29 -0.15
CA GLY A 72 -4.84 -17.94 1.06
C GLY A 72 -3.94 -17.39 2.17
N ILE A 73 -2.76 -18.01 2.38
CA ILE A 73 -1.77 -17.56 3.36
C ILE A 73 -1.25 -16.17 2.97
N LEU A 74 -0.85 -16.01 1.72
CA LEU A 74 -0.31 -14.74 1.21
C LEU A 74 -1.35 -13.61 1.21
N SER A 75 -2.62 -13.92 0.92
CA SER A 75 -3.71 -12.96 1.03
C SER A 75 -3.86 -12.44 2.46
N ARG A 76 -3.85 -13.36 3.44
CA ARG A 76 -3.95 -13.00 4.86
C ARG A 76 -2.74 -12.22 5.35
N SER A 77 -1.53 -12.63 4.96
CA SER A 77 -0.32 -11.87 5.26
C SER A 77 -0.40 -10.47 4.66
N LEU A 78 -0.76 -10.33 3.38
CA LEU A 78 -0.89 -9.03 2.73
C LEU A 78 -1.91 -8.15 3.46
N LEU A 79 -3.08 -8.69 3.81
CA LEU A 79 -4.08 -7.97 4.61
C LEU A 79 -3.51 -7.51 5.95
N ASN A 80 -2.95 -8.42 6.75
CA ASN A 80 -2.50 -8.15 8.11
C ASN A 80 -1.37 -7.09 8.15
N TYR A 81 -0.42 -7.14 7.22
CA TYR A 81 0.69 -6.18 7.17
C TYR A 81 0.34 -4.86 6.47
N THR A 82 -0.85 -4.72 5.89
CA THR A 82 -1.27 -3.50 5.18
C THR A 82 -2.57 -2.95 5.76
N LEU A 83 -3.72 -3.23 5.15
CA LEU A 83 -5.03 -2.67 5.52
C LEU A 83 -5.50 -3.09 6.93
N GLY A 84 -5.03 -4.22 7.44
CA GLY A 84 -5.31 -4.73 8.78
C GLY A 84 -4.28 -4.35 9.84
N SER A 85 -3.23 -3.61 9.48
CA SER A 85 -2.21 -3.15 10.44
C SER A 85 -2.67 -1.91 11.21
N ASP A 86 -1.93 -1.53 12.26
CA ASP A 86 -2.17 -0.29 13.01
C ASP A 86 -2.10 0.97 12.11
N PHE A 87 -1.34 0.90 11.02
CA PHE A 87 -1.23 1.95 10.00
C PHE A 87 -2.17 1.74 8.81
N GLY A 88 -2.99 0.68 8.82
CA GLY A 88 -3.89 0.34 7.71
C GLY A 88 -4.91 1.43 7.39
N GLY A 89 -5.27 2.23 8.39
CA GLY A 89 -6.14 3.40 8.23
C GLY A 89 -5.54 4.52 7.39
N LEU A 90 -4.21 4.59 7.21
CA LEU A 90 -3.55 5.55 6.31
C LEU A 90 -4.02 5.35 4.86
N TRP A 91 -3.92 4.12 4.36
CA TRP A 91 -4.34 3.77 3.00
C TRP A 91 -5.81 4.10 2.78
N CYS A 92 -6.64 3.75 3.75
CA CYS A 92 -8.08 4.00 3.71
C CYS A 92 -8.38 5.51 3.69
N LEU A 93 -7.69 6.28 4.52
CA LEU A 93 -7.88 7.73 4.63
C LEU A 93 -7.42 8.47 3.37
N ALA A 94 -6.26 8.12 2.82
CA ALA A 94 -5.76 8.70 1.57
C ALA A 94 -6.73 8.49 0.42
N PHE A 95 -7.26 7.28 0.30
CA PHE A 95 -8.27 6.99 -0.71
C PHE A 95 -9.56 7.77 -0.44
N ALA A 96 -10.01 7.86 0.83
CA ALA A 96 -11.21 8.60 1.23
C ALA A 96 -11.21 10.05 0.74
N PHE A 97 -10.05 10.71 0.77
CA PHE A 97 -9.88 12.10 0.34
C PHE A 97 -9.85 12.29 -1.19
N THR A 98 -10.00 11.24 -1.98
CA THR A 98 -10.19 11.36 -3.44
C THR A 98 -11.68 11.38 -3.77
N PRO A 99 -12.14 12.05 -4.85
CA PRO A 99 -13.54 12.00 -5.26
C PRO A 99 -14.03 10.57 -5.49
N LYS A 100 -13.15 9.73 -6.07
CA LYS A 100 -13.42 8.31 -6.27
C LYS A 100 -13.60 7.56 -4.96
N GLY A 101 -12.72 7.75 -3.98
CA GLY A 101 -12.79 7.05 -2.72
C GLY A 101 -13.93 7.54 -1.82
N ARG A 102 -14.25 8.83 -1.86
CA ARG A 102 -15.48 9.38 -1.28
C ARG A 102 -16.71 8.66 -1.82
N TYR A 103 -16.87 8.63 -3.14
CA TYR A 103 -18.00 7.95 -3.79
C TYR A 103 -18.03 6.46 -3.42
N TYR A 104 -16.88 5.79 -3.46
CA TYR A 104 -16.77 4.37 -3.10
C TYR A 104 -17.21 4.11 -1.65
N PHE A 105 -16.74 4.88 -0.67
CA PHE A 105 -17.11 4.70 0.72
C PHE A 105 -18.56 5.06 1.02
N ASN A 106 -19.08 6.13 0.38
CA ASN A 106 -20.50 6.46 0.46
C ASN A 106 -21.34 5.28 -0.03
N GLN A 107 -21.10 4.78 -1.24
CA GLN A 107 -21.89 3.69 -1.80
C GLN A 107 -21.75 2.39 -1.00
N LYS A 108 -20.53 1.99 -0.64
CA LYS A 108 -20.27 0.71 0.02
C LYS A 108 -20.70 0.67 1.48
N PHE A 109 -20.45 1.74 2.25
CA PHE A 109 -20.63 1.73 3.70
C PHE A 109 -21.85 2.52 4.20
N VAL A 110 -22.38 3.46 3.40
CA VAL A 110 -23.60 4.22 3.74
C VAL A 110 -24.81 3.56 3.10
N HIS A 111 -24.74 3.27 1.80
CA HIS A 111 -25.86 2.68 1.05
C HIS A 111 -25.83 1.15 0.98
N GLY A 112 -24.75 0.51 1.47
CA GLY A 112 -24.61 -0.96 1.43
C GLY A 112 -24.54 -1.54 0.02
N ALA A 113 -24.16 -0.72 -0.97
CA ALA A 113 -24.13 -1.12 -2.36
C ALA A 113 -23.00 -2.11 -2.65
N GLN A 114 -23.29 -3.08 -3.51
CA GLN A 114 -22.28 -3.94 -4.12
C GLN A 114 -21.68 -3.18 -5.31
N ILE A 115 -20.43 -2.74 -5.17
CA ILE A 115 -19.71 -2.05 -6.23
C ILE A 115 -19.06 -3.12 -7.11
N ASN A 116 -19.65 -3.38 -8.27
CA ASN A 116 -19.13 -4.34 -9.25
C ASN A 116 -17.91 -3.75 -9.96
N GLU A 117 -16.71 -4.06 -9.46
CA GLU A 117 -15.48 -3.80 -10.19
C GLU A 117 -15.10 -5.00 -11.07
N SER A 118 -14.36 -4.75 -12.16
CA SER A 118 -13.76 -5.82 -12.96
C SER A 118 -12.95 -6.77 -12.06
N PRO A 119 -12.92 -8.09 -12.34
CA PRO A 119 -12.20 -9.05 -11.51
C PRO A 119 -10.78 -8.59 -11.24
N ALA A 120 -10.42 -8.43 -9.96
CA ALA A 120 -9.13 -7.88 -9.54
C ALA A 120 -7.94 -8.60 -10.19
N ILE A 121 -8.08 -9.91 -10.41
CA ILE A 121 -7.12 -10.79 -11.07
C ILE A 121 -6.68 -10.28 -12.46
N ASN A 122 -7.57 -9.60 -13.20
CA ASN A 122 -7.28 -9.08 -14.53
C ASN A 122 -6.28 -7.91 -14.49
N SER A 123 -6.10 -7.26 -13.33
CA SER A 123 -5.16 -6.14 -13.17
C SER A 123 -3.69 -6.60 -13.06
N PHE A 124 -3.44 -7.91 -12.94
CA PHE A 124 -2.11 -8.47 -12.60
C PHE A 124 -1.41 -9.22 -13.74
N ASP A 125 -2.04 -9.34 -14.92
CA ASP A 125 -1.53 -10.08 -16.11
C ASP A 125 -0.64 -11.27 -15.76
N ILE A 126 -1.22 -12.24 -15.05
CA ILE A 126 -0.53 -13.43 -14.52
C ILE A 126 0.01 -14.31 -15.67
N THR A 127 -0.49 -14.10 -16.88
CA THR A 127 -0.14 -14.85 -18.10
C THR A 127 1.10 -14.32 -18.83
N ASN A 128 1.36 -13.00 -18.80
CA ASN A 128 2.46 -12.38 -19.58
C ASN A 128 3.58 -11.82 -18.69
N VAL A 129 4.12 -12.63 -17.78
CA VAL A 129 5.42 -12.29 -17.18
C VAL A 129 6.49 -12.44 -18.27
N THR A 130 6.88 -11.35 -18.92
CA THR A 130 7.92 -11.34 -19.96
C THR A 130 9.25 -11.79 -19.37
N PHE A 131 9.92 -12.69 -20.09
CA PHE A 131 11.22 -13.24 -19.72
C PHE A 131 12.31 -12.19 -19.94
N VAL A 132 12.77 -11.57 -18.86
CA VAL A 132 14.10 -10.96 -18.83
C VAL A 132 15.08 -12.05 -18.38
N ASN A 133 16.23 -12.14 -19.03
CA ASN A 133 17.20 -13.21 -18.79
C ASN A 133 17.72 -13.07 -17.34
N PRO A 134 17.64 -14.11 -16.49
CA PRO A 134 17.95 -13.99 -15.05
C PRO A 134 19.43 -13.65 -14.76
N VAL A 135 20.30 -13.66 -15.76
CA VAL A 135 21.71 -13.28 -15.63
C VAL A 135 21.88 -11.76 -15.55
N GLU A 136 20.98 -10.97 -16.14
CA GLU A 136 21.04 -9.50 -16.11
C GLU A 136 20.49 -8.93 -14.79
N ASP A 137 19.46 -9.55 -14.20
CA ASP A 137 18.84 -9.09 -12.93
C ASP A 137 19.68 -9.40 -11.67
N ILE A 138 20.46 -10.49 -11.65
CA ILE A 138 21.31 -10.79 -10.48
C ILE A 138 22.48 -9.80 -10.41
N GLN A 139 22.95 -9.28 -11.54
CA GLN A 139 23.97 -8.24 -11.56
C GLN A 139 23.40 -6.87 -11.19
N SER A 140 22.19 -6.50 -11.60
CA SER A 140 21.58 -5.21 -11.21
C SER A 140 21.25 -5.15 -9.72
N ILE A 141 20.75 -6.24 -9.14
CA ILE A 141 20.40 -6.31 -7.70
C ILE A 141 21.68 -6.27 -6.80
N TYR A 142 22.83 -6.71 -7.31
CA TYR A 142 24.11 -6.72 -6.55
C TYR A 142 25.07 -5.57 -6.89
N MET A 143 24.90 -4.85 -8.01
CA MET A 143 25.84 -3.80 -8.45
C MET A 143 25.46 -2.38 -8.02
N ASP A 144 24.19 -2.07 -7.76
CA ASP A 144 23.78 -0.73 -7.31
C ASP A 144 24.11 -0.46 -5.82
N SER A 145 24.65 -1.44 -5.09
CA SER A 145 24.97 -1.31 -3.66
C SER A 145 26.46 -1.42 -3.31
N ILE A 146 27.39 -1.61 -4.27
CA ILE A 146 28.81 -1.89 -3.95
C ILE A 146 29.85 -1.07 -4.74
N PHE A 147 29.50 -0.21 -5.70
CA PHE A 147 30.52 0.62 -6.37
C PHE A 147 30.12 2.08 -6.59
N GLU A 148 30.18 2.88 -5.52
CA GLU A 148 30.62 4.27 -5.59
C GLU A 148 31.96 4.40 -4.84
N GLU A 149 33.03 3.88 -5.45
CA GLU A 149 34.37 4.41 -5.18
C GLU A 149 34.80 5.23 -6.40
N GLY A 150 34.70 6.54 -6.21
CA GLY A 150 35.16 7.56 -7.16
C GLY A 150 35.76 8.74 -6.40
N SER A 151 36.83 8.46 -5.65
CA SER A 151 37.96 9.35 -5.34
C SER A 151 37.67 10.86 -5.28
N THR A 152 37.58 11.39 -4.06
CA THR A 152 38.23 12.67 -3.75
C THR A 152 39.11 12.46 -2.53
N GLU A 153 40.42 12.66 -2.72
CA GLU A 153 41.39 12.73 -1.64
C GLU A 153 40.92 13.74 -0.60
N VAL A 154 40.62 13.27 0.61
CA VAL A 154 40.61 14.13 1.80
C VAL A 154 41.51 13.45 2.81
N SER A 155 42.70 14.01 2.96
CA SER A 155 43.70 13.64 3.95
C SER A 155 43.07 13.48 5.32
N LEU A 156 43.35 12.34 5.96
CA LEU A 156 43.13 12.16 7.40
C LEU A 156 44.10 13.08 8.15
N ASP A 157 43.64 14.28 8.49
CA ASP A 157 44.20 15.02 9.63
C ASP A 157 43.47 14.57 10.89
N MET A 158 44.23 13.94 11.77
CA MET A 158 43.82 13.65 13.14
C MET A 158 43.66 14.96 13.90
N VAL A 159 42.44 15.28 14.36
CA VAL A 159 42.23 16.25 15.43
C VAL A 159 41.16 15.74 16.40
N GLU A 160 41.47 15.92 17.68
CA GLU A 160 40.78 15.48 18.90
C GLU A 160 39.30 15.88 19.05
N GLU A 161 38.62 15.06 19.86
CA GLU A 161 37.48 15.37 20.74
C GLU A 161 36.30 16.19 20.19
N GLY A 162 35.20 15.49 19.88
CA GLY A 162 33.88 16.10 19.74
C GLY A 162 32.80 15.06 19.47
N SER A 163 32.16 14.55 20.53
CA SER A 163 31.13 13.51 20.47
C SER A 163 29.91 13.92 19.61
N ILE A 164 29.71 13.27 18.47
CA ILE A 164 28.41 13.18 17.79
C ILE A 164 27.94 11.73 17.90
N ARG A 165 26.86 11.52 18.65
CA ARG A 165 26.20 10.23 18.77
C ARG A 165 25.52 9.88 17.45
N GLN A 166 26.14 8.97 16.68
CA GLN A 166 25.47 8.24 15.62
C GLN A 166 24.53 7.21 16.28
N VAL A 167 23.22 7.44 16.15
CA VAL A 167 22.22 6.42 16.46
C VAL A 167 22.18 5.47 15.26
N THR A 168 22.97 4.41 15.30
CA THR A 168 22.82 3.27 14.40
C THR A 168 21.65 2.43 14.87
N ALA A 169 20.45 2.73 14.37
CA ALA A 169 19.32 1.81 14.45
C ALA A 169 19.53 0.71 13.41
N THR A 170 20.19 -0.38 13.80
CA THR A 170 20.09 -1.67 13.08
C THR A 170 18.67 -2.18 13.25
N ILE A 171 17.80 -1.82 12.32
CA ILE A 171 16.48 -2.45 12.19
C ILE A 171 16.73 -3.74 11.41
N ASP A 172 16.93 -4.85 12.14
CA ASP A 172 16.77 -6.18 11.55
C ASP A 172 15.36 -6.26 10.96
N PRO A 173 15.18 -6.64 9.68
CA PRO A 173 13.84 -6.83 9.13
C PRO A 173 13.14 -7.91 9.95
N PRO A 174 11.91 -7.67 10.44
CA PRO A 174 11.20 -8.65 11.27
C PRO A 174 11.02 -9.94 10.48
N MET A 175 11.57 -11.02 11.02
CA MET A 175 11.43 -12.36 10.47
C MET A 175 9.95 -12.76 10.60
N LEU A 176 9.25 -12.87 9.48
CA LEU A 176 7.85 -13.35 9.41
C LEU A 176 7.73 -14.72 10.11
N ASP A 177 7.08 -14.79 11.27
CA ASP A 177 6.69 -16.05 11.90
C ASP A 177 5.32 -16.49 11.38
N LEU A 178 5.16 -17.78 11.10
CA LEU A 178 3.91 -18.39 10.66
C LEU A 178 2.79 -18.18 11.70
N ALA A 179 3.17 -18.03 12.98
CA ALA A 179 2.28 -17.71 14.08
C ALA A 179 1.56 -16.36 13.91
N ASP A 180 2.23 -15.33 13.37
CA ASP A 180 1.67 -13.99 13.16
C ASP A 180 0.60 -13.96 12.05
N VAL A 181 0.62 -14.95 11.15
CA VAL A 181 -0.40 -15.13 10.11
C VAL A 181 -1.67 -15.78 10.68
N THR A 182 -1.56 -16.50 11.80
CA THR A 182 -2.66 -17.29 12.39
C THR A 182 -3.43 -16.60 13.51
N SER A 183 -2.89 -15.52 14.09
CA SER A 183 -3.43 -14.85 15.28
C SER A 183 -4.41 -13.70 14.99
N SER A 184 -4.76 -13.41 13.73
CA SER A 184 -5.59 -12.25 13.40
C SER A 184 -7.10 -12.50 13.52
N SER A 185 -7.84 -11.46 13.92
CA SER A 185 -9.28 -11.49 14.01
C SER A 185 -9.88 -11.75 12.62
N ASN A 186 -10.72 -12.78 12.48
CA ASN A 186 -11.47 -13.07 11.24
C ASN A 186 -12.55 -12.02 10.91
N GLN A 187 -12.59 -10.88 11.60
CA GLN A 187 -13.60 -9.85 11.39
C GLN A 187 -13.22 -9.03 10.14
N PRO A 188 -14.17 -8.80 9.21
CA PRO A 188 -13.93 -7.92 8.08
C PRO A 188 -13.61 -6.52 8.58
N VAL A 189 -12.46 -5.97 8.17
CA VAL A 189 -12.04 -4.61 8.55
C VAL A 189 -12.98 -3.61 7.88
N ASN A 190 -13.68 -2.80 8.67
CA ASN A 190 -14.44 -1.69 8.13
C ASN A 190 -13.49 -0.55 7.79
N HIS A 191 -13.11 -0.45 6.50
CA HIS A 191 -12.11 0.51 6.01
C HIS A 191 -12.53 1.98 6.27
N PHE A 192 -13.83 2.29 6.27
CA PHE A 192 -14.31 3.62 6.63
C PHE A 192 -14.05 3.94 8.12
N VAL A 193 -14.30 2.97 9.00
CA VAL A 193 -13.99 3.12 10.44
C VAL A 193 -12.48 3.25 10.65
N ALA A 194 -11.67 2.48 9.93
CA ALA A 194 -10.21 2.56 9.99
C ALA A 194 -9.69 3.93 9.54
N ALA A 195 -10.19 4.47 8.42
CA ALA A 195 -9.87 5.82 7.96
C ALA A 195 -10.20 6.89 9.01
N ARG A 196 -11.41 6.82 9.59
CA ARG A 196 -11.86 7.76 10.63
C ARG A 196 -11.01 7.69 11.90
N GLN A 197 -10.65 6.49 12.33
CA GLN A 197 -9.78 6.29 13.49
C GLN A 197 -8.39 6.85 13.23
N TYR A 198 -7.84 6.62 12.04
CA TYR A 198 -6.52 7.15 11.67
C TYR A 198 -6.51 8.68 11.58
N LEU A 199 -7.55 9.30 11.02
CA LEU A 199 -7.72 10.76 11.05
C LEU A 199 -7.71 11.30 12.47
N LYS A 200 -8.44 10.65 13.39
CA LYS A 200 -8.44 11.02 14.81
C LYS A 200 -7.03 10.93 15.41
N SER A 201 -6.30 9.84 15.14
CA SER A 201 -4.93 9.66 15.61
C SER A 201 -3.98 10.76 15.10
N ILE A 202 -4.09 11.15 13.82
CA ILE A 202 -3.29 12.26 13.26
C ILE A 202 -3.59 13.58 14.01
N LEU A 203 -4.87 13.89 14.22
CA LEU A 203 -5.28 15.11 14.91
C LEU A 203 -4.78 15.15 16.36
N GLU A 204 -4.80 14.02 17.05
CA GLU A 204 -4.24 13.87 18.40
C GLU A 204 -2.72 14.07 18.41
N GLN A 205 -2.00 13.50 17.42
CA GLN A 205 -0.56 13.69 17.26
C GLN A 205 -0.17 15.14 17.01
N PHE A 206 -0.98 15.88 16.24
CA PHE A 206 -0.82 17.32 16.03
C PHE A 206 -1.28 18.19 17.21
N ARG A 207 -1.72 17.58 18.33
CA ARG A 207 -2.17 18.27 19.55
C ARG A 207 -3.34 19.23 19.30
N ILE A 208 -4.22 18.88 18.37
CA ILE A 208 -5.45 19.64 18.10
C ILE A 208 -6.39 19.55 19.32
N PRO A 209 -7.05 20.65 19.74
CA PRO A 209 -7.97 20.62 20.88
C PRO A 209 -9.12 19.61 20.68
N GLY A 210 -9.54 18.91 21.73
CA GLY A 210 -10.52 17.82 21.64
C GLY A 210 -11.87 18.21 21.02
N GLN A 211 -12.33 19.46 21.24
CA GLN A 211 -13.54 19.96 20.56
C GLN A 211 -13.32 20.09 19.05
N THR A 212 -12.19 20.67 18.64
CA THR A 212 -11.79 20.80 17.23
C THR A 212 -11.63 19.43 16.57
N ILE A 213 -11.09 18.42 17.28
CA ILE A 213 -11.05 17.03 16.79
C ILE A 213 -12.46 16.53 16.51
N THR A 214 -13.39 16.73 17.45
CA THR A 214 -14.79 16.29 17.31
C THR A 214 -15.45 16.94 16.11
N ASP A 215 -15.22 18.23 15.89
CA ASP A 215 -15.77 18.98 14.77
C ASP A 215 -15.18 18.51 13.43
N ILE A 216 -13.87 18.23 13.36
CA ILE A 216 -13.22 17.72 12.14
C ILE A 216 -13.67 16.29 11.82
N ILE A 217 -13.83 15.43 12.83
CA ILE A 217 -14.39 14.08 12.62
C ILE A 217 -15.84 14.15 12.15
N THR A 218 -16.62 15.11 12.66
CA THR A 218 -17.98 15.37 12.19
C THR A 218 -17.96 15.83 10.74
N LEU A 219 -17.05 16.74 10.37
CA LEU A 219 -16.83 17.15 8.98
C LEU A 219 -16.46 15.97 8.07
N PHE A 220 -15.54 15.08 8.49
CA PHE A 220 -15.19 13.87 7.73
C PHE A 220 -16.40 12.96 7.50
N ASN A 221 -17.20 12.73 8.54
CA ASN A 221 -18.40 11.92 8.42
C ASN A 221 -19.41 12.57 7.47
N THR A 222 -19.63 13.88 7.55
CA THR A 222 -20.52 14.62 6.64
C THR A 222 -20.02 14.56 5.20
N TYR A 223 -18.71 14.75 5.00
CA TYR A 223 -18.05 14.66 3.70
C TYR A 223 -18.33 13.31 3.02
N ILE A 224 -18.17 12.19 3.74
CA ILE A 224 -18.43 10.84 3.20
C ILE A 224 -19.92 10.52 3.11
N ASN A 225 -20.72 10.86 4.12
CA ASN A 225 -22.11 10.40 4.24
C ASN A 225 -23.11 11.22 3.41
N SER A 226 -22.77 12.45 3.05
CA SER A 226 -23.65 13.29 2.24
C SER A 226 -23.82 12.70 0.84
N ASP A 227 -25.05 12.65 0.32
CA ASP A 227 -25.29 12.27 -1.08
C ASP A 227 -24.70 13.31 -2.04
N ASN A 228 -24.76 14.59 -1.64
CA ASN A 228 -24.13 15.68 -2.38
C ASN A 228 -22.68 15.88 -1.91
N ASP A 229 -21.76 16.01 -2.85
CA ASP A 229 -20.37 16.30 -2.55
C ASP A 229 -20.21 17.75 -2.07
N ILE A 230 -19.83 17.91 -0.79
CA ILE A 230 -19.67 19.22 -0.16
C ILE A 230 -18.48 20.02 -0.72
N PHE A 231 -17.59 19.37 -1.49
CA PHE A 231 -16.46 19.99 -2.17
C PHE A 231 -16.60 19.87 -3.70
N SER A 232 -17.82 19.67 -4.23
CA SER A 232 -18.05 19.57 -5.68
C SER A 232 -17.54 20.79 -6.45
N ASP A 233 -17.73 21.96 -5.87
CA ASP A 233 -17.36 23.25 -6.49
C ASP A 233 -15.85 23.50 -6.45
N ASP A 234 -15.13 22.72 -5.62
CA ASP A 234 -13.68 22.78 -5.46
C ASP A 234 -12.95 21.73 -6.30
N MET A 235 -13.66 21.07 -7.24
CA MET A 235 -13.10 20.03 -8.08
C MET A 235 -12.32 20.63 -9.27
N ILE A 236 -11.05 20.21 -9.39
CA ILE A 236 -10.22 20.50 -10.55
C ILE A 236 -10.65 19.56 -11.69
N GLN A 237 -11.49 20.05 -12.60
CA GLN A 237 -12.12 19.22 -13.64
C GLN A 237 -11.13 18.46 -14.53
N GLU A 238 -9.98 19.05 -14.83
CA GLU A 238 -8.94 18.44 -15.67
C GLU A 238 -8.31 17.19 -15.02
N ARG A 239 -8.19 17.20 -13.68
CA ARG A 239 -7.53 16.14 -12.92
C ARG A 239 -8.53 15.19 -12.25
N GLN A 240 -9.81 15.58 -12.16
CA GLN A 240 -10.83 14.87 -11.38
C GLN A 240 -10.40 14.68 -9.92
N GLU A 241 -9.78 15.72 -9.35
CA GLU A 241 -9.26 15.79 -7.99
C GLU A 241 -9.81 17.03 -7.28
N TYR A 242 -9.92 17.00 -5.96
CA TYR A 242 -10.23 18.22 -5.20
C TYR A 242 -9.02 19.15 -5.17
N GLY A 243 -9.28 20.46 -5.26
CA GLY A 243 -8.31 21.53 -5.01
C GLY A 243 -8.00 21.65 -3.53
N TRP A 244 -7.38 20.62 -2.94
CA TRP A 244 -7.08 20.60 -1.51
C TRP A 244 -6.15 21.75 -1.10
N GLU A 245 -5.31 22.24 -2.00
CA GLU A 245 -4.45 23.41 -1.79
C GLU A 245 -5.30 24.67 -1.57
N GLU A 246 -6.26 24.94 -2.45
CA GLU A 246 -7.18 26.07 -2.33
C GLU A 246 -8.09 25.94 -1.10
N ILE A 247 -8.59 24.73 -0.80
CA ILE A 247 -9.42 24.48 0.37
C ILE A 247 -8.62 24.70 1.67
N SER A 248 -7.31 24.41 1.66
CA SER A 248 -6.44 24.59 2.84
C SER A 248 -6.27 26.05 3.25
N HIS A 249 -6.42 26.99 2.32
CA HIS A 249 -6.34 28.43 2.59
C HIS A 249 -7.63 29.04 3.17
N ARG A 250 -8.68 28.23 3.37
CA ARG A 250 -9.93 28.67 4.02
C ARG A 250 -9.73 28.85 5.53
N ASP A 251 -10.75 29.38 6.19
CA ASP A 251 -10.75 29.53 7.64
C ASP A 251 -11.31 28.28 8.36
N GLY A 252 -10.83 28.05 9.59
CA GLY A 252 -11.39 27.08 10.53
C GLY A 252 -11.07 25.61 10.22
N ASN A 253 -11.97 24.71 10.61
CA ASN A 253 -11.74 23.26 10.60
C ASN A 253 -11.54 22.69 9.19
N VAL A 254 -12.09 23.35 8.16
CA VAL A 254 -11.95 22.96 6.75
C VAL A 254 -10.50 23.10 6.29
N SER A 255 -9.78 24.11 6.78
CA SER A 255 -8.35 24.30 6.50
C SER A 255 -7.52 23.12 6.99
N ILE A 256 -7.72 22.74 8.27
CA ILE A 256 -6.99 21.63 8.90
C ILE A 256 -7.32 20.31 8.19
N PHE A 257 -8.59 20.11 7.84
CA PHE A 257 -9.04 18.94 7.10
C PHE A 257 -8.34 18.80 5.74
N ALA A 258 -8.25 19.90 4.99
CA ALA A 258 -7.61 19.94 3.68
C ALA A 258 -6.07 19.82 3.77
N ASP A 259 -5.42 20.42 4.78
CA ASP A 259 -3.98 20.25 5.01
C ASP A 259 -3.63 18.77 5.29
N ILE A 260 -4.47 18.07 6.07
CA ILE A 260 -4.30 16.62 6.28
C ILE A 260 -4.49 15.87 4.96
N ALA A 261 -5.51 16.21 4.17
CA ALA A 261 -5.75 15.58 2.87
C ALA A 261 -4.54 15.73 1.94
N LEU A 262 -3.95 16.92 1.84
CA LEU A 262 -2.74 17.19 1.04
C LEU A 262 -1.57 16.29 1.46
N ARG A 263 -1.31 16.21 2.76
CA ARG A 263 -0.19 15.42 3.30
C ARG A 263 -0.39 13.93 3.10
N VAL A 264 -1.62 13.44 3.24
CA VAL A 264 -1.91 12.01 3.19
C VAL A 264 -2.04 11.50 1.75
N ILE A 265 -2.50 12.32 0.81
CA ILE A 265 -2.58 11.96 -0.62
C ILE A 265 -1.20 12.00 -1.30
N SER A 266 -0.36 12.97 -0.93
CA SER A 266 0.90 13.27 -1.62
C SER A 266 2.15 12.64 -1.01
N ALA A 267 2.02 12.00 0.16
CA ALA A 267 3.13 11.31 0.82
C ALA A 267 3.54 10.01 0.10
#